data_AF-M1EPC4-F1
#
_entry.id   AF-M1EPC4-F1
#
_cell.length_a   1.000
_cell.length_b   1.000
_cell.length_c   1.000
_cell.angle_alpha   90.00
_cell.angle_beta   90.00
_cell.angle_gamma   90.00
#
_symmetry.space_group_name_H-M   'P 1'
#
loop_
_entity.id
_entity.type
_entity.pdbx_description
1 polymer ?
#
loop_
_entity_poly.entity_id
_entity_poly.type
_entity_poly.pdbx_seq_one_letter_code
_entity_poly.pdbx_strand_id
1 'polypeptide(L)'
;FLLFQEESSVQALIDACLEEDGKLYLCVSSPTIKDKPVQIRPWNLSDSDFVMDGSQPLDPRKTIFVGGVPRPLRAVELAMIMDRLYGGVCYAGIDT
;
A
#
# COMPACT_ATOMS: atom_id res chain seq x y z
N PHE A 1 2.41 -3.87 11.38
CA PHE A 1 2.39 -2.54 10.73
C PHE A 1 2.83 -1.51 11.75
N LEU A 2 3.42 -0.40 11.30
CA LEU A 2 3.70 0.76 12.15
C LEU A 2 2.68 1.84 11.77
N LEU A 3 2.08 2.45 12.78
CA LEU A 3 1.17 3.58 12.61
C LEU A 3 1.83 4.78 13.28
N PHE A 4 2.06 5.83 12.51
CA PHE A 4 2.57 7.10 13.00
C PHE A 4 1.43 8.10 13.07
N GLN A 5 1.44 8.96 14.08
CA GLN A 5 0.50 10.07 14.19
C GLN A 5 0.91 11.26 13.32
N GLU A 6 2.21 11.46 13.13
CA GLU A 6 2.77 12.57 12.40
C GLU A 6 3.52 12.09 11.15
N GLU A 7 3.28 12.77 10.02
CA GLU A 7 3.98 12.51 8.75
C GLU A 7 5.50 12.73 8.88
N SER A 8 5.91 13.72 9.67
CA SER A 8 7.30 14.01 10.02
C SER A 8 8.04 12.78 10.57
N SER A 9 7.35 11.94 11.33
CA SER A 9 7.92 10.73 11.91
C SER A 9 8.14 9.64 10.86
N VAL A 10 7.28 9.58 9.84
CA VAL A 10 7.48 8.70 8.67
C VAL A 10 8.69 9.16 7.87
N GLN A 11 8.81 10.47 7.64
CA GLN A 11 9.97 11.03 6.94
C GLN A 11 11.27 10.75 7.69
N ALA A 12 11.30 10.98 9.01
CA ALA A 12 12.47 10.68 9.83
C ALA A 12 12.86 9.19 9.80
N LEU A 13 11.87 8.28 9.74
CA LEU A 13 12.13 6.85 9.56
C LEU A 13 12.72 6.55 8.18
N ILE A 14 12.20 7.16 7.12
CA ILE A 14 12.72 7.00 5.75
C ILE A 14 14.17 7.50 5.68
N ASP A 15 14.45 8.68 6.25
CA ASP A 15 15.78 9.29 6.26
C ASP A 15 16.81 8.46 7.05
N ALA A 16 16.35 7.67 8.03
CA ALA A 16 17.17 6.75 8.80
C ALA A 16 17.41 5.40 8.11
N CYS A 17 16.75 5.11 6.98
CA CYS A 17 16.90 3.86 6.26
C CYS A 17 18.13 3.87 5.34
N LEU A 18 18.68 2.67 5.14
CA LEU A 18 19.61 2.38 4.06
C LEU A 18 18.82 2.11 2.78
N GLU A 19 19.20 2.74 1.68
CA GLU A 19 18.58 2.49 0.37
C GLU A 19 19.45 1.53 -0.46
N GLU A 20 18.85 0.43 -0.92
CA GLU A 20 19.48 -0.57 -1.78
C GLU A 20 18.47 -1.03 -2.85
N ASP A 21 18.82 -0.94 -4.13
CA ASP A 21 17.94 -1.27 -5.26
C ASP A 21 16.55 -0.59 -5.21
N GLY A 22 16.50 0.66 -4.77
CA GLY A 22 15.25 1.42 -4.60
C GLY A 22 14.35 0.91 -3.48
N LYS A 23 14.89 0.11 -2.55
CA LYS A 23 14.19 -0.39 -1.36
C LYS A 23 14.85 0.17 -0.11
N LEU A 24 14.01 0.49 0.87
CA LEU A 24 14.46 1.00 2.16
C LEU A 24 14.64 -0.14 3.15
N TYR A 25 15.74 -0.11 3.90
CA TYR A 25 16.07 -1.09 4.93
C TYR A 25 16.49 -0.41 6.22
N LEU A 26 16.04 -0.94 7.35
CA LEU A 26 16.50 -0.55 8.67
C LEU A 26 17.09 -1.77 9.37
N CYS A 27 18.27 -1.64 9.98
CA CYS A 27 18.86 -2.73 10.77
C CYS A 27 18.25 -2.72 12.17
N VAL A 28 17.65 -3.85 12.56
CA VAL A 28 17.10 -4.04 13.90
C VAL A 28 17.81 -5.19 14.59
N SER A 29 18.18 -4.97 15.84
CA SER A 29 18.82 -5.96 16.70
C SER A 29 17.83 -6.48 17.75
N SER A 30 17.87 -7.79 17.99
CA SER A 30 17.18 -8.47 19.09
C SER A 30 18.22 -9.16 20.01
N PRO A 31 17.80 -9.74 21.15
CA PRO A 31 18.71 -10.52 22.00
C PRO A 31 19.39 -11.69 21.27
N THR A 32 18.77 -12.23 20.21
CA THR A 32 19.25 -13.41 19.49
C THR A 32 19.79 -13.13 18.09
N ILE A 33 19.47 -11.98 17.50
CA ILE A 33 19.88 -11.61 16.15
C ILE A 33 20.42 -10.19 16.17
N LYS A 34 21.65 -10.00 15.70
CA LYS A 34 22.24 -8.67 15.53
C LYS A 34 22.01 -8.18 14.10
N ASP A 35 21.73 -6.89 13.98
CA ASP A 35 21.68 -6.11 12.74
C ASP A 35 20.90 -6.79 11.62
N LYS A 36 19.72 -7.33 11.95
CA LYS A 36 18.84 -7.93 10.95
C LYS A 36 18.30 -6.82 10.05
N PRO A 37 18.57 -6.84 8.74
CA PRO A 37 17.95 -5.87 7.83
C PRO A 37 16.46 -6.19 7.72
N VAL A 38 15.61 -5.21 8.03
CA VAL A 38 14.18 -5.27 7.79
C VAL A 38 13.80 -4.27 6.72
N GLN A 39 13.01 -4.73 5.74
CA GLN A 39 12.55 -3.86 4.67
C GLN A 39 11.46 -2.91 5.21
N ILE A 40 11.66 -1.62 5.01
CA ILE A 40 10.68 -0.57 5.26
C ILE A 40 9.96 -0.27 3.93
N ARG A 41 8.63 -0.26 3.98
CA ARG A 41 7.78 0.02 2.82
C ARG A 41 6.70 1.02 3.26
N PRO A 42 6.92 2.32 3.05
CA PRO A 42 5.92 3.32 3.38
C PRO A 42 4.68 3.11 2.51
N TRP A 43 3.52 3.46 3.07
CA TRP A 43 2.26 3.46 2.35
C TRP A 43 2.08 4.82 1.70
N ASN A 44 1.99 4.86 0.37
CA ASN A 44 1.70 6.09 -0.33
C ASN A 44 0.18 6.30 -0.35
N LEU A 45 -0.29 7.34 0.33
CA LEU A 45 -1.72 7.65 0.42
C LEU A 45 -2.33 7.99 -0.94
N SER A 46 -1.55 8.46 -1.93
CA SER A 46 -2.09 8.71 -3.26
C SER A 46 -2.42 7.44 -4.03
N ASP A 47 -1.93 6.28 -3.58
CA ASP A 47 -2.11 4.99 -4.24
C ASP A 47 -3.19 4.12 -3.56
N SER A 48 -3.81 4.60 -2.48
CA SER A 48 -4.80 3.83 -1.71
C SER A 48 -6.17 3.73 -2.37
N ASP A 49 -6.56 4.73 -3.15
CA ASP A 49 -7.88 4.80 -3.74
C ASP A 49 -7.80 5.26 -5.19
N PHE A 50 -8.75 4.78 -5.99
CA PHE A 50 -8.87 5.15 -7.38
C PHE A 50 -10.33 5.11 -7.82
N VAL A 51 -10.81 6.24 -8.35
CA VAL A 51 -12.15 6.36 -8.93
C VAL A 51 -12.03 6.28 -10.45
N MET A 52 -12.64 5.27 -11.05
CA MET A 52 -12.72 5.11 -12.50
C MET A 52 -13.98 5.76 -13.07
N ASP A 53 -15.10 5.65 -12.37
CA ASP A 53 -16.35 6.34 -12.68
C ASP A 53 -17.05 6.79 -11.38
N GLY A 54 -17.13 8.11 -11.18
CA GLY A 54 -17.77 8.72 -10.02
C GLY A 54 -19.24 9.09 -10.22
N SER A 55 -19.87 8.64 -11.31
CA SER A 55 -21.26 9.01 -11.64
C SER A 55 -22.32 8.33 -10.77
N GLN A 56 -21.96 7.25 -10.07
CA GLN A 56 -22.87 6.46 -9.23
C GLN A 56 -22.32 6.29 -7.81
N PRO A 57 -23.19 6.21 -6.78
CA PRO A 57 -22.76 5.90 -5.43
C PRO A 57 -22.27 4.46 -5.32
N LEU A 58 -21.32 4.22 -4.40
CA LEU A 58 -20.84 2.88 -4.07
C LEU A 58 -21.93 2.09 -3.34
N ASP A 59 -22.32 0.95 -3.92
CA ASP A 59 -23.30 0.03 -3.34
C ASP A 59 -22.56 -1.16 -2.69
N PRO A 60 -22.63 -1.34 -1.35
CA PRO A 60 -21.97 -2.46 -0.68
C PRO A 60 -22.35 -3.84 -1.21
N ARG A 61 -23.52 -3.99 -1.86
CA ARG A 61 -23.93 -5.25 -2.50
C ARG A 61 -23.21 -5.54 -3.82
N LYS A 62 -22.55 -4.52 -4.38
CA LYS A 62 -21.73 -4.59 -5.60
C LYS A 62 -20.24 -4.46 -5.31
N THR A 63 -19.86 -4.34 -4.03
CA THR A 63 -18.47 -4.29 -3.58
C THR A 63 -18.01 -5.69 -3.20
N ILE A 64 -16.79 -6.04 -3.62
CA ILE A 64 -16.15 -7.30 -3.25
C ILE A 64 -14.86 -7.03 -2.48
N PHE A 65 -14.47 -7.99 -1.64
CA PHE A 65 -13.15 -7.99 -1.00
C PHE A 65 -12.20 -8.90 -1.76
N VAL A 66 -10.99 -8.40 -2.05
CA VAL A 66 -9.94 -9.14 -2.77
C VAL A 66 -8.77 -9.38 -1.82
N GLY A 67 -8.54 -10.65 -1.48
CA GLY A 67 -7.39 -11.07 -0.67
C GLY A 67 -6.22 -11.58 -1.52
N GLY A 68 -5.03 -11.68 -0.93
CA GLY A 68 -3.86 -12.30 -1.57
C GLY A 68 -3.23 -11.49 -2.70
N VAL A 69 -3.57 -10.20 -2.83
CA VAL A 69 -2.95 -9.31 -3.81
C VAL A 69 -1.45 -9.13 -3.54
N PRO A 70 -0.61 -9.10 -4.59
CA PRO A 70 0.82 -8.86 -4.44
C PRO A 70 1.07 -7.45 -3.88
N ARG A 71 2.05 -7.30 -2.98
CA ARG A 71 2.54 -5.97 -2.56
C ARG A 71 3.72 -5.58 -3.43
N PRO A 72 3.74 -4.45 -4.16
CA PRO A 72 2.96 -3.21 -4.00
C PRO A 72 1.95 -2.98 -5.14
N LEU A 73 0.79 -3.62 -5.08
CA LEU A 73 -0.29 -3.27 -6.01
C LEU A 73 -0.89 -1.93 -5.61
N ARG A 74 -1.09 -1.02 -6.56
CA ARG A 74 -1.78 0.27 -6.37
C ARG A 74 -3.26 0.15 -6.73
N ALA A 75 -4.12 0.99 -6.14
CA ALA A 75 -5.57 0.94 -6.38
C ALA A 75 -5.92 1.10 -7.87
N VAL A 76 -5.20 1.98 -8.59
CA VAL A 76 -5.37 2.16 -10.04
C VAL A 76 -5.06 0.90 -10.84
N GLU A 77 -4.02 0.15 -10.45
CA GLU A 77 -3.63 -1.09 -11.13
C GLU A 77 -4.68 -2.17 -10.88
N LEU A 78 -5.18 -2.28 -9.65
CA LEU A 78 -6.28 -3.18 -9.31
C LEU A 78 -7.54 -2.85 -10.12
N ALA A 79 -7.94 -1.58 -10.17
CA ALA A 79 -9.10 -1.14 -10.94
C ALA A 79 -8.97 -1.50 -12.41
N MET A 80 -7.82 -1.20 -13.04
CA MET A 80 -7.58 -1.50 -14.45
C MET A 80 -7.59 -2.99 -14.77
N ILE A 81 -7.00 -3.83 -13.90
CA ILE A 81 -7.00 -5.29 -14.08
C ILE A 81 -8.43 -5.82 -13.98
N MET A 82 -9.17 -5.39 -12.96
CA MET A 82 -10.54 -5.84 -12.72
C MET A 82 -11.49 -5.38 -13.83
N ASP A 83 -11.35 -4.15 -14.32
CA ASP A 83 -12.16 -3.62 -15.41
C ASP A 83 -11.88 -4.36 -16.73
N ARG A 84 -10.60 -4.64 -17.01
CA ARG A 84 -10.23 -5.43 -18.20
C ARG A 84 -10.81 -6.85 -18.19
N LEU A 85 -10.92 -7.47 -17.02
CA LEU A 85 -11.35 -8.87 -16.88
C LEU A 85 -12.87 -9.01 -16.76
N TYR A 86 -13.52 -8.10 -16.04
CA TYR A 86 -14.94 -8.22 -15.66
C TYR A 86 -15.80 -7.03 -16.11
N GLY A 87 -15.18 -5.88 -16.41
CA GLY A 87 -15.84 -4.64 -16.79
C GLY A 87 -16.61 -3.98 -15.65
N GLY A 88 -16.91 -2.69 -15.81
CA GLY A 88 -17.84 -1.97 -14.93
C GLY A 88 -17.28 -1.67 -13.55
N VAL A 89 -15.95 -1.55 -13.42
CA VAL A 89 -15.34 -1.08 -12.17
C VAL A 89 -15.54 0.42 -12.07
N CYS A 90 -16.19 0.87 -11.00
CA CYS A 90 -16.35 2.30 -10.71
C CYS A 90 -15.28 2.82 -9.73
N TYR A 91 -14.79 1.95 -8.85
CA TYR A 91 -13.87 2.31 -7.77
C TYR A 91 -13.02 1.10 -7.36
N ALA A 92 -11.77 1.36 -6.99
CA ALA A 92 -10.96 0.42 -6.23
C ALA A 92 -10.32 1.15 -5.04
N GLY A 93 -10.29 0.47 -3.89
CA GLY A 93 -9.57 0.90 -2.71
C GLY A 93 -8.68 -0.23 -2.22
N ILE A 94 -7.52 0.13 -1.68
CA ILE A 94 -6.62 -0.78 -0.99
C ILE A 94 -6.54 -0.29 0.45
N ASP A 95 -7.29 -0.97 1.30
CA ASP A 95 -7.27 -0.72 2.73
C ASP A 95 -5.99 -1.31 3.36
N THR A 96 -5.47 -0.62 4.38
CA THR A 96 -4.40 -1.07 5.28
C THR A 96 -4.95 -1.58 6.61
#